data_AF-A0A0J9E502-F1
#
_entry.id   AF-A0A0J9E502-F1
#
_cell.length_a   1.000
_cell.length_b   1.000
_cell.length_c   1.000
_cell.angle_alpha   90.00
_cell.angle_beta   90.00
_cell.angle_gamma   90.00
#
_symmetry.space_group_name_H-M   'P 1'
#
loop_
_entity.id
_entity.type
_entity.pdbx_description
1 polymer ?
#
loop_
_entity_poly.entity_id
_entity_poly.type
_entity_poly.pdbx_seq_one_letter_code
_entity_poly.pdbx_strand_id
1 'polypeptide(L)'
;MHLPCQLDAFPAPISGHVLDLSYDGACLSYDVDAAPQQLESVQCIEIEDVGVFEALLRWQRDGRVGISFRHPDRARVKVEAFFSQLDVRIKGRG
;
A
#
# COMPACT_ATOMS: atom_id res chain seq x y z
N MET A 1 4.77 -1.00 -10.39
CA MET A 1 3.39 -1.49 -10.20
C MET A 1 2.52 -0.26 -9.98
N HIS A 2 1.24 -0.25 -10.36
CA HIS A 2 0.32 0.88 -10.10
C HIS A 2 -1.01 0.32 -9.61
N LEU A 3 -1.03 -0.23 -8.40
CA LEU A 3 -2.27 -0.75 -7.80
C LEU A 3 -2.98 0.37 -7.07
N PRO A 4 -4.28 0.60 -7.31
CA PRO A 4 -5.05 1.51 -6.49
C PRO A 4 -5.03 1.10 -5.02
N CYS A 5 -4.96 2.09 -4.14
CA CYS A 5 -5.06 1.88 -2.71
C CYS A 5 -5.82 3.02 -2.02
N GLN A 6 -6.38 2.72 -0.86
CA GLN A 6 -6.94 3.71 0.05
C GLN A 6 -6.25 3.65 1.41
N LEU A 7 -5.95 4.83 1.96
CA LEU A 7 -5.43 5.00 3.31
C LEU A 7 -6.57 5.50 4.21
N ASP A 8 -6.76 4.89 5.38
CA ASP A 8 -7.82 5.21 6.35
C ASP A 8 -7.57 6.49 7.17
N ALA A 9 -7.10 7.54 6.50
CA ALA A 9 -6.74 8.79 7.14
C ALA A 9 -7.96 9.55 7.71
N PHE A 10 -7.71 10.38 8.73
CA PHE A 10 -8.67 11.31 9.32
C PHE A 10 -8.36 12.76 8.91
N PRO A 11 -9.34 13.59 8.49
CA PRO A 11 -10.80 13.38 8.61
C PRO A 11 -11.44 12.61 7.46
N ALA A 12 -10.70 12.33 6.38
CA ALA A 12 -11.20 11.62 5.22
C ALA A 12 -10.13 10.67 4.66
N PRO A 13 -10.54 9.52 4.10
CA PRO A 13 -9.64 8.61 3.43
C PRO A 13 -8.87 9.27 2.30
N ILE A 14 -7.65 8.80 2.06
CA ILE A 14 -6.80 9.27 0.96
C ILE A 14 -6.72 8.17 -0.09
N SER A 15 -7.07 8.49 -1.33
CA SER A 15 -6.83 7.62 -2.48
C SER A 15 -5.40 7.79 -2.99
N GLY A 16 -4.83 6.70 -3.49
CA GLY A 16 -3.51 6.71 -4.09
C GLY A 16 -3.21 5.45 -4.87
N HIS A 17 -1.92 5.27 -5.18
CA HIS A 17 -1.42 4.13 -5.91
C HIS A 17 -0.16 3.57 -5.27
N VAL A 18 -0.10 2.24 -5.14
CA VAL A 18 1.12 1.51 -4.81
C VAL A 18 2.07 1.56 -5.99
N LEU A 19 3.23 2.17 -5.78
CA LEU A 19 4.34 2.26 -6.74
C LEU A 19 5.25 1.04 -6.65
N ASP A 20 5.51 0.62 -5.40
CA ASP A 20 6.34 -0.54 -5.06
C ASP A 20 5.75 -1.27 -3.84
N LEU A 21 5.78 -2.60 -3.89
CA LEU A 21 5.20 -3.48 -2.87
C LEU A 21 6.24 -4.53 -2.49
N SER A 22 6.46 -4.68 -1.19
CA SER A 22 7.33 -5.70 -0.62
C SER A 22 6.58 -6.49 0.44
N TYR A 23 7.22 -7.50 1.03
CA TYR A 23 6.62 -8.28 2.13
C TYR A 23 6.51 -7.48 3.43
N ASP A 24 7.29 -6.41 3.61
CA ASP A 24 7.40 -5.66 4.85
C ASP A 24 6.75 -4.27 4.78
N GLY A 25 6.34 -3.83 3.58
CA GLY A 25 5.76 -2.51 3.38
C GLY A 25 5.57 -2.15 1.92
N ALA A 26 5.21 -0.89 1.70
CA ALA A 26 4.92 -0.36 0.36
C ALA A 26 5.38 1.10 0.22
N CYS A 27 5.66 1.49 -1.02
CA CYS A 27 5.79 2.88 -1.43
C CYS A 27 4.54 3.29 -2.19
N LEU A 28 3.93 4.40 -1.79
CA LEU A 28 2.67 4.91 -2.31
C LEU A 28 2.86 6.31 -2.89
N SER A 29 2.18 6.62 -3.99
CA SER A 29 1.80 7.98 -4.36
C SER A 29 0.36 8.23 -3.95
N TYR A 30 -0.01 9.49 -3.71
CA TYR A 30 -1.38 9.88 -3.37
C TYR A 30 -1.75 11.14 -4.15
N ASP A 31 -3.03 11.25 -4.50
CA ASP A 31 -3.51 12.18 -5.54
C ASP A 31 -3.79 13.60 -5.03
N VAL A 32 -3.85 13.76 -3.71
CA VAL A 32 -4.23 15.01 -3.05
C VAL A 32 -3.08 15.57 -2.23
N ASP A 33 -3.02 16.89 -2.09
CA ASP A 33 -2.16 17.54 -1.09
C ASP A 33 -2.68 17.20 0.32
N ALA A 34 -2.38 15.98 0.77
CA ALA A 34 -2.67 15.54 2.12
C ALA A 34 -1.75 16.29 3.09
N ALA A 35 -2.35 16.96 4.07
CA ALA A 35 -1.60 17.57 5.15
C ALA A 35 -0.78 16.48 5.88
N PRO A 36 0.47 16.75 6.30
CA PRO A 36 1.29 15.77 7.00
C PRO A 36 0.58 15.12 8.20
N GLN A 37 -0.21 15.89 8.95
CA GLN A 37 -0.97 15.39 10.11
C GLN A 37 -2.05 14.37 9.71
N GLN A 38 -2.63 14.51 8.53
CA GLN A 38 -3.61 13.55 8.02
C GLN A 38 -2.91 12.23 7.66
N LEU A 39 -1.72 12.27 7.06
CA LEU A 39 -0.94 11.07 6.77
C LEU A 39 -0.44 10.37 8.04
N GLU A 40 -0.09 11.12 9.08
CA GLU A 40 0.29 10.57 10.39
C GLU A 40 -0.86 9.84 11.10
N SER A 41 -2.11 10.15 10.74
CA SER A 41 -3.30 9.49 11.31
C SER A 41 -3.59 8.12 10.72
N VAL A 42 -2.92 7.74 9.61
CA VAL A 42 -3.15 6.47 8.91
C VAL A 42 -2.77 5.29 9.81
N GLN A 43 -3.68 4.33 9.92
CA GLN A 43 -3.49 3.09 10.68
C GLN A 43 -3.61 1.86 9.80
N CYS A 44 -4.40 1.93 8.73
CA CYS A 44 -4.63 0.87 7.77
C CYS A 44 -4.51 1.38 6.33
N ILE A 45 -4.07 0.49 5.44
CA ILE A 45 -4.17 0.68 4.01
C ILE A 45 -4.90 -0.50 3.38
N GLU A 46 -5.78 -0.20 2.44
CA GLU A 46 -6.40 -1.18 1.55
C GLU A 46 -5.71 -1.08 0.20
N ILE A 47 -5.12 -2.18 -0.28
CA ILE A 47 -4.52 -2.27 -1.60
C ILE A 47 -5.42 -3.18 -2.44
N GLU A 48 -5.91 -2.66 -3.57
CA GLU A 48 -6.77 -3.42 -4.49
C GLU A 48 -6.09 -4.71 -4.95
N ASP A 49 -6.85 -5.80 -5.05
CA ASP A 49 -6.40 -7.17 -5.35
C ASP A 49 -5.42 -7.82 -4.35
N VAL A 50 -4.94 -7.10 -3.33
CA VAL A 50 -4.02 -7.65 -2.30
C VAL A 50 -4.70 -7.76 -0.93
N GLY A 51 -5.41 -6.71 -0.51
CA GLY A 51 -6.22 -6.67 0.72
C GLY A 51 -5.83 -5.54 1.68
N VAL A 52 -6.32 -5.66 2.93
CA VAL A 52 -6.14 -4.64 3.99
C VAL A 52 -4.98 -4.98 4.91
N PHE A 53 -4.19 -3.97 5.28
CA PHE A 53 -3.00 -4.05 6.13
C PHE A 53 -3.00 -2.96 7.18
N GLU A 54 -2.71 -3.32 8.43
CA GLU A 54 -2.28 -2.32 9.42
C GLU A 54 -0.89 -1.80 9.04
N ALA A 55 -0.73 -0.49 9.03
CA ALA A 55 0.42 0.20 8.48
C ALA A 55 0.95 1.27 9.45
N LEU A 56 2.25 1.56 9.33
CA LEU A 56 2.91 2.66 10.01
C LEU A 56 3.57 3.55 8.96
N LEU A 57 3.30 4.85 9.02
CA LEU A 57 4.03 5.84 8.23
C LEU A 57 5.51 5.84 8.65
N ARG A 58 6.43 5.78 7.68
CA ARG A 58 7.89 5.78 7.93
C ARG A 58 8.57 7.02 7.40
N TRP A 59 8.14 7.49 6.24
CA TRP A 59 8.65 8.71 5.63
C TRP A 59 7.64 9.29 4.64
N GLN A 60 7.74 10.59 4.42
CA GLN A 60 7.03 11.32 3.38
C GLN A 60 8.04 12.18 2.64
N ARG A 61 8.06 12.10 1.31
CA ARG A 61 8.98 12.88 0.48
C ARG A 61 8.47 12.96 -0.96
N ASP A 62 8.53 14.14 -1.57
CA ASP A 62 8.25 14.36 -2.99
C ASP A 62 6.90 13.76 -3.47
N GLY A 63 5.83 13.97 -2.70
CA GLY A 63 4.49 13.43 -3.00
C GLY A 63 4.35 11.91 -2.85
N ARG A 64 5.32 11.28 -2.17
CA ARG A 64 5.33 9.85 -1.88
C ARG A 64 5.38 9.58 -0.40
N VAL A 65 4.89 8.42 -0.04
CA VAL A 65 4.87 7.91 1.33
C VAL A 65 5.41 6.50 1.34
N GLY A 66 6.30 6.24 2.30
CA GLY A 66 6.71 4.89 2.64
C GLY A 66 5.99 4.42 3.90
N ILE A 67 5.39 3.24 3.84
CA ILE A 67 4.77 2.58 4.98
C ILE A 67 5.45 1.24 5.24
N SER A 68 5.45 0.82 6.51
CA SER A 68 5.74 -0.55 6.90
C SER A 68 4.47 -1.24 7.40
N PHE A 69 4.30 -2.51 7.11
CA PHE A 69 3.22 -3.31 7.69
C PHE A 69 3.49 -3.57 9.17
N ARG A 70 2.48 -3.35 10.01
CA ARG A 70 2.60 -3.59 11.46
C ARG A 70 2.72 -5.07 11.80
N HIS A 71 2.19 -5.95 10.94
CA HIS A 71 2.23 -7.40 11.08
C HIS A 71 2.81 -8.06 9.82
N PRO A 72 4.14 -8.06 9.63
CA PRO A 72 4.80 -8.56 8.42
C PRO A 72 4.45 -10.01 8.09
N ASP A 73 4.34 -10.90 9.08
CA ASP A 73 3.99 -12.32 8.83
C ASP A 73 2.61 -12.47 8.18
N ARG A 74 1.63 -11.67 8.61
CA ARG A 74 0.28 -11.68 8.03
C ARG A 74 0.26 -11.01 6.67
N ALA A 75 1.02 -9.93 6.52
CA ALA A 75 1.14 -9.22 5.26
C ALA A 75 1.77 -10.10 4.18
N ARG A 76 2.84 -10.83 4.54
CA ARG A 76 3.56 -11.75 3.66
C ARG A 76 2.63 -12.75 2.98
N VAL A 77 1.72 -13.38 3.73
CA VAL A 77 0.76 -14.35 3.17
C VAL A 77 -0.08 -13.73 2.04
N LYS A 78 -0.59 -12.51 2.24
CA LYS A 78 -1.41 -11.81 1.23
C LYS A 78 -0.57 -11.38 0.02
N VAL A 79 0.58 -10.79 0.27
CA VAL A 79 1.50 -10.29 -0.76
C VAL A 79 2.05 -11.45 -1.61
N GLU A 80 2.42 -12.59 -0.98
CA GLU A 80 2.90 -13.79 -1.67
C GLU A 80 1.80 -14.43 -2.54
N ALA A 81 0.56 -14.50 -2.04
CA ALA A 81 -0.58 -14.95 -2.81
C ALA A 81 -0.84 -14.06 -4.03
N PHE A 82 -0.70 -12.74 -3.87
CA PHE A 82 -0.85 -11.79 -4.97
C PHE A 82 0.27 -11.94 -6.03
N PHE A 83 1.54 -12.00 -5.61
CA PHE A 83 2.64 -12.19 -6.56
C PHE A 83 2.57 -13.52 -7.29
N SER A 84 2.17 -14.59 -6.61
CA SER A 84 1.97 -15.90 -7.23
C SER A 84 0.90 -15.85 -8.33
N GLN A 85 -0.19 -15.12 -8.11
CA GLN A 85 -1.24 -14.92 -9.13
C GLN A 85 -0.75 -14.05 -10.29
N LEU A 86 0.04 -13.01 -10.01
CA LEU A 86 0.61 -12.13 -11.02
C LEU A 86 1.56 -12.91 -11.95
N ASP A 87 2.42 -13.75 -11.39
CA ASP A 87 3.33 -14.60 -12.15
C ASP A 87 2.59 -15.58 -13.08
N VAL A 88 1.49 -16.18 -12.59
CA VAL A 88 0.63 -17.04 -13.41
C VAL A 88 0.02 -16.25 -14.58
N ARG A 89 -0.47 -15.03 -14.34
CA ARG A 89 -1.05 -14.17 -15.40
C ARG A 89 -0.01 -13.78 -16.45
N ILE A 90 1.24 -13.54 -16.06
CA ILE A 90 2.33 -13.21 -17.00
C ILE A 90 2.70 -14.43 -17.84
N LYS A 91 2.82 -15.62 -17.22
CA LYS A 91 3.20 -16.86 -17.92
C LYS A 91 2.09 -17.42 -18.83
N GLY A 92 0.81 -17.21 -18.49
CA GLY A 92 -0.33 -17.69 -19.28
C GLY A 92 -0.64 -16.91 -20.56
N ARG A 93 0.12 -15.86 -20.87
CA ARG A 93 0.00 -15.07 -22.12
C ARG A 93 1.06 -15.41 -23.17
N GLY A 94 1.86 -16.47 -22.94
CA GLY A 94 2.88 -16.98 -23.86
C GLY A 94 2.36 -18.08 -24.79
#